data_AF-A0ABD0AM71-F1
#
_entry.id   AF-A0ABD0AM71-F1
#
_cell.length_a   1.000
_cell.length_b   1.000
_cell.length_c   1.000
_cell.angle_alpha   90.00
_cell.angle_beta   90.00
_cell.angle_gamma   90.00
#
_symmetry.space_group_name_H-M   'P 1'
#
loop_
_entity.id
_entity.type
_entity.pdbx_description
1 polymer ?
#
loop_
_entity_poly.entity_id
_entity_poly.type
_entity_poly.pdbx_seq_one_letter_code
_entity_poly.pdbx_strand_id
1 'polypeptide(L)'
;MSVNPQRSQDVYRDAGKNVLFLMLSLNRQDQTDEKAAVEETADRLQAIKRSLNVRYPDSHLRIACGISSKAWDYLFPQAPKPKELEDFTGIKGDKYDAPGTPADLFFHVRADDQSLTYEVIDEIMTFLRPVTKVVNETHGFRYFEGRAIIGFVDGTENPVDADAVEWGIIHEEDPEFENGSYAFAQKYLHQMDAWKSLSTEQ
;
A
#
# COMPACT_ATOMS: atom_id res chain seq x y z
N MET A 1 -23.72 -10.37 0.51
CA MET A 1 -23.98 -9.88 -0.88
C MET A 1 -22.69 -10.15 -1.63
N SER A 2 -22.68 -10.60 -2.88
CA SER A 2 -21.42 -10.86 -3.58
C SER A 2 -20.58 -9.57 -3.63
N VAL A 3 -19.30 -9.64 -3.24
CA VAL A 3 -18.35 -8.51 -3.31
C VAL A 3 -18.41 -7.82 -4.67
N ASN A 4 -18.27 -6.49 -4.67
CA ASN A 4 -18.19 -5.70 -5.89
C ASN A 4 -16.78 -5.12 -6.03
N PRO A 5 -15.89 -5.80 -6.78
CA PRO A 5 -14.49 -5.39 -6.90
C PRO A 5 -14.31 -3.99 -7.50
N GLN A 6 -15.30 -3.47 -8.23
CA GLN A 6 -15.26 -2.10 -8.76
C GLN A 6 -15.35 -1.03 -7.67
N ARG A 7 -15.82 -1.38 -6.47
CA ARG A 7 -15.86 -0.51 -5.30
C ARG A 7 -14.61 -0.64 -4.43
N SER A 8 -13.75 -1.62 -4.70
CA SER A 8 -12.47 -1.76 -4.00
C SER A 8 -11.42 -0.82 -4.60
N GLN A 9 -10.40 -0.52 -3.80
CA GLN A 9 -9.19 0.14 -4.30
C GLN A 9 -8.38 -0.86 -5.17
N ASP A 10 -7.27 -0.41 -5.77
CA ASP A 10 -6.48 -1.26 -6.67
C ASP A 10 -5.64 -2.33 -5.93
N VAL A 11 -6.21 -3.05 -4.96
CA VAL A 11 -5.47 -3.94 -4.02
C VAL A 11 -5.16 -5.34 -4.58
N TYR A 12 -5.85 -5.76 -5.63
CA TYR A 12 -5.84 -7.14 -6.13
C TYR A 12 -5.41 -7.26 -7.61
N ARG A 13 -4.80 -6.21 -8.19
CA ARG A 13 -4.42 -6.15 -9.61
C ARG A 13 -2.99 -5.65 -9.80
N ASP A 14 -2.31 -6.18 -10.81
CA ASP A 14 -1.07 -5.75 -11.49
C ASP A 14 0.08 -5.14 -10.64
N ALA A 15 1.29 -5.68 -10.80
CA ALA A 15 2.49 -5.20 -10.10
C ALA A 15 2.97 -3.79 -10.52
N GLY A 16 2.58 -3.31 -11.71
CA GLY A 16 3.10 -2.07 -12.31
C GLY A 16 4.55 -2.19 -12.82
N LYS A 17 5.01 -1.23 -13.62
CA LYS A 17 6.45 -1.13 -14.01
C LYS A 17 7.25 -0.26 -13.07
N ASN A 18 6.63 0.76 -12.50
CA ASN A 18 7.19 1.64 -11.48
C ASN A 18 6.23 1.68 -10.30
N VAL A 19 6.79 1.74 -9.10
CA VAL A 19 6.02 1.78 -7.85
C VAL A 19 6.60 2.80 -6.91
N LEU A 20 5.74 3.51 -6.18
CA LEU A 20 6.10 4.36 -5.07
C LEU A 20 5.31 3.91 -3.83
N PHE A 21 6.04 3.48 -2.81
CA PHE A 21 5.52 3.22 -1.48
C PHE A 21 5.83 4.40 -0.57
N LEU A 22 4.80 4.97 0.03
CA LEU A 22 4.93 6.04 1.02
C LEU A 22 4.27 5.61 2.33
N MET A 23 5.01 5.72 3.42
CA MET A 23 4.54 5.51 4.77
C MET A 23 4.67 6.81 5.56
N LEU A 24 3.58 7.26 6.16
CA LEU A 24 3.51 8.49 6.93
C LEU A 24 3.13 8.22 8.37
N SER A 25 3.66 9.00 9.30
CA SER A 25 3.17 9.11 10.68
C SER A 25 2.45 10.44 10.85
N LEU A 26 1.29 10.43 11.48
CA LEU A 26 0.59 11.66 11.86
C LEU A 26 1.37 12.37 12.97
N ASN A 27 1.29 13.70 12.97
CA ASN A 27 2.04 14.52 13.92
C ASN A 27 1.51 14.41 15.36
N ARG A 28 0.25 13.96 15.51
CA ARG A 28 -0.48 13.85 16.77
C ARG A 28 -0.55 15.17 17.53
N GLN A 29 -0.69 16.29 16.81
CA GLN A 29 -0.76 17.63 17.41
C GLN A 29 -2.19 18.16 17.49
N ASP A 30 -2.98 17.94 16.44
CA ASP A 30 -4.38 18.32 16.39
C ASP A 30 -5.17 17.25 15.64
N GLN A 31 -5.99 16.50 16.38
CA GLN A 31 -6.79 15.41 15.84
C GLN A 31 -7.81 15.90 14.80
N THR A 32 -8.34 17.11 14.97
CA THR A 32 -9.38 17.65 14.08
C THR A 32 -8.79 17.99 12.72
N ASP A 33 -7.67 18.70 12.71
CA ASP A 33 -6.97 19.07 11.47
C ASP A 33 -6.39 17.84 10.76
N GLU A 34 -5.80 16.91 11.53
CA GLU A 34 -5.28 15.63 11.01
C GLU A 34 -6.38 14.79 10.35
N LYS A 35 -7.54 14.69 11.00
CA LYS A 35 -8.72 14.02 10.45
C LYS A 35 -9.21 14.70 9.17
N ALA A 36 -9.35 16.03 9.17
CA ALA A 36 -9.83 16.77 8.02
C ALA A 36 -8.91 16.59 6.79
N ALA A 37 -7.58 16.57 6.99
CA ALA A 37 -6.63 16.35 5.91
C ALA A 37 -6.68 14.92 5.34
N VAL A 38 -6.90 13.91 6.18
CA VAL A 38 -7.07 12.51 5.74
C VAL A 38 -8.40 12.34 5.00
N GLU A 39 -9.49 12.96 5.48
CA GLU A 39 -10.79 12.97 4.80
C GLU A 39 -10.71 13.67 3.42
N GLU A 40 -10.07 14.84 3.35
CA GLU A 40 -9.84 15.54 2.07
C GLU A 40 -9.01 14.68 1.09
N THR A 41 -7.99 13.99 1.59
CA THR A 41 -7.19 13.07 0.76
C THR A 41 -8.07 11.94 0.20
N ALA A 42 -8.91 11.33 1.04
CA ALA A 42 -9.82 10.26 0.61
C ALA A 42 -10.82 10.75 -0.45
N ASP A 43 -11.38 11.95 -0.27
CA ASP A 43 -12.31 12.58 -1.21
C ASP A 43 -11.66 12.91 -2.57
N ARG A 44 -10.39 13.31 -2.56
CA ARG A 44 -9.66 13.70 -3.78
C ARG A 44 -9.05 12.52 -4.53
N LEU A 45 -8.75 11.41 -3.86
CA LEU A 45 -7.99 10.30 -4.44
C LEU A 45 -8.56 9.79 -5.77
N GLN A 46 -9.89 9.61 -5.85
CA GLN A 46 -10.55 9.14 -7.07
C GLN A 46 -10.52 10.18 -8.18
N ALA A 47 -10.60 11.48 -7.84
CA ALA A 47 -10.52 12.55 -8.82
C ALA A 47 -9.11 12.66 -9.40
N ILE A 48 -8.07 12.56 -8.57
CA ILE A 48 -6.65 12.51 -8.96
C ILE A 48 -6.42 11.33 -9.91
N LYS A 49 -6.81 10.12 -9.48
CA LYS A 49 -6.69 8.89 -10.26
C LYS A 49 -7.36 9.01 -11.62
N ARG A 50 -8.59 9.52 -11.66
CA ARG A 50 -9.36 9.68 -12.90
C ARG A 50 -8.73 10.72 -13.82
N SER A 51 -8.34 11.87 -13.29
CA SER A 51 -7.70 12.94 -14.06
C SER A 51 -6.43 12.44 -14.77
N LEU A 52 -5.57 11.73 -14.04
CA LEU A 52 -4.33 11.21 -14.62
C LEU A 52 -4.56 10.06 -15.58
N ASN A 53 -5.48 9.12 -15.29
CA ASN A 53 -5.80 8.05 -16.25
C ASN A 53 -6.45 8.58 -17.54
N VAL A 54 -7.19 9.70 -17.50
CA VAL A 54 -7.72 10.34 -18.72
C VAL A 54 -6.60 11.00 -19.53
N ARG A 55 -5.64 11.66 -18.87
CA ARG A 55 -4.50 12.34 -19.52
C ARG A 55 -3.46 11.36 -20.05
N TYR A 56 -3.29 10.22 -19.37
CA TYR A 56 -2.27 9.21 -19.62
C TYR A 56 -2.90 7.80 -19.63
N PRO A 57 -3.76 7.46 -20.61
CA PRO A 57 -4.53 6.22 -20.61
C PRO A 57 -3.67 4.95 -20.66
N ASP A 58 -2.49 5.03 -21.26
CA ASP A 58 -1.55 3.90 -21.38
C ASP A 58 -0.61 3.77 -20.17
N SER A 59 -0.76 4.63 -19.16
CA SER A 59 0.11 4.61 -17.96
C SER A 59 -0.26 3.53 -16.96
N HIS A 60 -1.43 2.91 -17.10
CA HIS A 60 -1.93 1.89 -16.18
C HIS A 60 -1.88 2.32 -14.70
N LEU A 61 -2.16 3.60 -14.41
CA LEU A 61 -2.09 4.13 -13.04
C LEU A 61 -3.04 3.39 -12.09
N ARG A 62 -2.49 2.94 -10.96
CA ARG A 62 -3.19 2.29 -9.84
C ARG A 62 -2.78 2.93 -8.53
N ILE A 63 -3.74 3.12 -7.64
CA ILE A 63 -3.53 3.73 -6.32
C ILE A 63 -4.31 2.91 -5.28
N ALA A 64 -3.62 2.57 -4.20
CA ALA A 64 -4.23 2.09 -2.97
C ALA A 64 -3.71 2.91 -1.78
N CYS A 65 -4.58 3.21 -0.83
CA CYS A 65 -4.25 3.81 0.46
C CYS A 65 -4.76 2.94 1.61
N GLY A 66 -4.04 2.97 2.73
CA GLY A 66 -4.37 2.25 3.95
C GLY A 66 -4.17 3.12 5.19
N ILE A 67 -4.89 2.78 6.25
CA ILE A 67 -4.86 3.44 7.56
C ILE A 67 -4.56 2.37 8.60
N SER A 68 -3.56 2.59 9.46
CA SER A 68 -3.19 1.63 10.50
C SER A 68 -4.26 1.53 11.60
N SER A 69 -4.19 0.48 12.41
CA SER A 69 -5.10 0.27 13.54
C SER A 69 -5.07 1.45 14.54
N LYS A 70 -3.88 1.89 14.94
CA LYS A 70 -3.71 3.08 15.80
C LYS A 70 -4.21 4.37 15.15
N ALA A 71 -3.95 4.56 13.86
CA ALA A 71 -4.42 5.75 13.17
C ALA A 71 -5.94 5.76 13.02
N TRP A 72 -6.57 4.61 12.77
CA TRP A 72 -8.02 4.47 12.73
C TRP A 72 -8.66 4.87 14.05
N ASP A 73 -8.17 4.31 15.17
CA ASP A 73 -8.68 4.62 16.51
C ASP A 73 -8.49 6.11 16.86
N TYR A 74 -7.38 6.71 16.44
CA TYR A 74 -7.12 8.12 16.65
C TYR A 74 -8.00 9.02 15.79
N LEU A 75 -8.15 8.76 14.50
CA LEU A 75 -8.86 9.65 13.57
C LEU A 75 -10.38 9.47 13.67
N PHE A 76 -10.84 8.25 13.97
CA PHE A 76 -12.25 7.86 13.91
C PHE A 76 -12.68 7.12 15.19
N PRO A 77 -12.53 7.70 16.39
CA PRO A 77 -12.73 6.98 17.66
C PRO A 77 -14.15 6.47 17.92
N GLN A 78 -15.14 6.96 17.16
CA GLN A 78 -16.54 6.56 17.24
C GLN A 78 -16.99 5.74 16.02
N ALA A 79 -16.11 5.57 15.03
CA ALA A 79 -16.41 4.74 13.88
C ALA A 79 -16.25 3.26 14.26
N PRO A 80 -17.01 2.37 13.60
CA PRO A 80 -16.72 0.95 13.64
C PRO A 80 -15.31 0.70 13.09
N LYS A 81 -14.74 -0.46 13.41
CA LYS A 81 -13.38 -0.83 13.03
C LYS A 81 -13.40 -2.18 12.32
N PRO A 82 -12.61 -2.39 11.25
CA PRO A 82 -12.51 -3.69 10.61
C PRO A 82 -12.07 -4.75 11.61
N LYS A 83 -12.70 -5.93 11.56
CA LYS A 83 -12.60 -6.95 12.62
C LYS A 83 -11.18 -7.39 12.95
N GLU A 84 -10.30 -7.41 11.96
CA GLU A 84 -8.91 -7.88 12.07
C GLU A 84 -7.90 -6.74 11.93
N LEU A 85 -8.34 -5.47 12.00
CA LEU A 85 -7.44 -4.33 11.93
C LEU A 85 -6.66 -4.18 13.24
N GLU A 86 -5.49 -4.78 13.29
CA GLU A 86 -4.56 -4.67 14.41
C GLU A 86 -3.17 -4.19 13.98
N ASP A 87 -2.41 -3.71 14.96
CA ASP A 87 -1.01 -3.35 14.74
C ASP A 87 -0.15 -4.61 14.71
N PHE A 88 0.72 -4.72 13.71
CA PHE A 88 1.79 -5.71 13.74
C PHE A 88 2.81 -5.36 14.84
N THR A 89 2.85 -6.17 15.89
CA THR A 89 3.73 -5.97 17.06
C THR A 89 5.12 -6.58 16.89
N GLY A 90 5.37 -7.23 15.76
CA GLY A 90 6.61 -7.92 15.46
C GLY A 90 6.61 -9.39 15.88
N ILE A 91 7.47 -10.18 15.25
CA ILE A 91 7.72 -11.59 15.57
C ILE A 91 9.20 -11.73 15.90
N LYS A 92 9.49 -12.26 17.09
CA LYS A 92 10.85 -12.62 17.51
C LYS A 92 11.10 -14.10 17.24
N GLY A 93 12.12 -14.40 16.45
CA GLY A 93 12.56 -15.76 16.19
C GLY A 93 13.91 -16.05 16.85
N ASP A 94 14.34 -17.31 16.81
CA ASP A 94 15.63 -17.72 17.39
C ASP A 94 16.83 -17.12 16.64
N LYS A 95 16.66 -16.85 15.33
CA LYS A 95 17.73 -16.36 14.43
C LYS A 95 17.37 -15.06 13.73
N TYR A 96 16.11 -14.88 13.35
CA TYR A 96 15.64 -13.72 12.59
C TYR A 96 14.41 -13.12 13.26
N ASP A 97 14.33 -11.79 13.17
CA ASP A 97 13.22 -11.01 13.68
C ASP A 97 12.45 -10.38 12.51
N ALA A 98 11.13 -10.31 12.64
CA ALA A 98 10.27 -9.44 11.84
C ALA A 98 9.83 -8.27 12.74
N PRO A 99 10.50 -7.11 12.70
CA PRO A 99 10.17 -6.01 13.58
C PRO A 99 8.86 -5.32 13.17
N GLY A 100 8.06 -4.90 14.16
CA GLY A 100 6.98 -3.95 13.94
C GLY A 100 7.52 -2.52 13.91
N THR A 101 7.29 -1.80 12.81
CA THR A 101 7.71 -0.40 12.64
C THR A 101 6.48 0.51 12.53
N PRO A 102 6.44 1.65 13.23
CA PRO A 102 5.25 2.50 13.26
C PRO A 102 5.04 3.22 11.92
N ALA A 103 3.82 3.14 11.39
CA ALA A 103 3.30 3.96 10.31
C ALA A 103 1.78 4.11 10.49
N ASP A 104 1.24 5.27 10.14
CA ASP A 104 -0.17 5.60 10.31
C ASP A 104 -0.94 5.53 8.99
N LEU A 105 -0.34 6.05 7.93
CA LEU A 105 -0.89 6.04 6.58
C LEU A 105 0.06 5.33 5.64
N PHE A 106 -0.50 4.55 4.72
CA PHE A 106 0.23 3.83 3.69
C PHE A 106 -0.33 4.20 2.32
N PHE A 107 0.55 4.51 1.36
CA PHE A 107 0.21 4.71 -0.04
C PHE A 107 1.02 3.77 -0.91
N HIS A 108 0.33 3.12 -1.83
CA HIS A 108 0.88 2.23 -2.83
C HIS A 108 0.43 2.70 -4.22
N VAL A 109 1.34 3.39 -4.92
CA VAL A 109 1.07 3.98 -6.23
C VAL A 109 1.89 3.25 -7.28
N ARG A 110 1.24 2.78 -8.35
CA ARG A 110 1.89 2.08 -9.46
C ARG A 110 1.52 2.71 -10.79
N ALA A 111 2.48 2.82 -11.68
CA ALA A 111 2.25 3.24 -13.06
C ALA A 111 3.37 2.72 -13.98
N ASP A 112 3.13 2.80 -15.28
CA ASP A 112 4.13 2.50 -16.31
C ASP A 112 5.18 3.60 -16.45
N ASP A 113 4.90 4.81 -15.94
CA ASP A 113 5.80 5.96 -15.91
C ASP A 113 6.03 6.40 -14.45
N GLN A 114 7.30 6.50 -14.05
CA GLN A 114 7.69 6.92 -12.70
C GLN A 114 7.30 8.38 -12.39
N SER A 115 7.26 9.27 -13.40
CA SER A 115 6.84 10.65 -13.19
C SER A 115 5.39 10.74 -12.68
N LEU A 116 4.53 9.79 -13.08
CA LEU A 116 3.15 9.75 -12.63
C LEU A 116 3.02 9.23 -11.20
N THR A 117 3.87 8.30 -10.77
CA THR A 117 3.86 7.87 -9.35
C THR A 117 4.30 9.01 -8.44
N TYR A 118 5.28 9.81 -8.87
CA TYR A 118 5.68 11.04 -8.20
C TYR A 118 4.54 12.07 -8.15
N GLU A 119 3.93 12.39 -9.29
CA GLU A 119 2.90 13.43 -9.38
C GLU A 119 1.72 13.14 -8.44
N VAL A 120 1.24 11.89 -8.41
CA VAL A 120 0.17 11.47 -7.50
C VAL A 120 0.54 11.72 -6.04
N ILE A 121 1.76 11.36 -5.65
CA ILE A 121 2.21 11.52 -4.27
C ILE A 121 2.41 13.00 -3.94
N ASP A 122 2.92 13.81 -4.86
CA ASP A 122 3.06 15.24 -4.64
C ASP A 122 1.69 15.91 -4.45
N GLU A 123 0.70 15.60 -5.31
CA GLU A 123 -0.68 16.06 -5.18
C GLU A 123 -1.29 15.65 -3.82
N ILE A 124 -1.15 14.38 -3.41
CA ILE A 124 -1.62 13.89 -2.09
C ILE A 124 -0.94 14.62 -0.94
N MET A 125 0.36 14.87 -1.05
CA MET A 125 1.15 15.53 -0.01
C MET A 125 0.79 17.00 0.15
N THR A 126 0.10 17.64 -0.81
CA THR A 126 -0.44 19.00 -0.60
C THR A 126 -1.39 19.08 0.59
N PHE A 127 -2.13 18.00 0.89
CA PHE A 127 -3.04 17.90 2.03
C PHE A 127 -2.35 17.37 3.28
N LEU A 128 -1.47 16.38 3.13
CA LEU A 128 -0.93 15.63 4.26
C LEU A 128 0.37 16.19 4.83
N ARG A 129 1.16 16.93 4.05
CA ARG A 129 2.47 17.46 4.50
C ARG A 129 2.40 18.31 5.78
N PRO A 130 1.38 19.14 6.02
CA PRO A 130 1.29 19.92 7.26
C PRO A 130 1.04 19.06 8.51
N VAL A 131 0.43 17.89 8.35
CA VAL A 131 -0.11 17.07 9.46
C VAL A 131 0.60 15.73 9.62
N THR A 132 1.57 15.42 8.78
CA THR A 132 2.33 14.16 8.81
C THR A 132 3.85 14.37 8.74
N LYS A 133 4.58 13.29 9.02
CA LYS A 133 6.00 13.11 8.71
C LYS A 133 6.19 11.86 7.86
N VAL A 134 7.16 11.90 6.96
CA VAL A 134 7.56 10.73 6.17
C VAL A 134 8.33 9.76 7.05
N VAL A 135 7.81 8.54 7.22
CA VAL A 135 8.49 7.43 7.89
C VAL A 135 9.36 6.68 6.89
N ASN A 136 8.80 6.37 5.73
CA ASN A 136 9.50 5.72 4.65
C ASN A 136 8.96 6.17 3.30
N GLU A 137 9.87 6.38 2.36
CA GLU A 137 9.55 6.52 0.95
C GLU A 137 10.48 5.57 0.18
N THR A 138 9.91 4.67 -0.61
CA THR A 138 10.68 3.71 -1.40
C THR A 138 10.13 3.67 -2.82
N HIS A 139 11.01 3.94 -3.78
CA HIS A 139 10.71 3.88 -5.21
C HIS A 139 11.20 2.53 -5.72
N GLY A 140 10.29 1.75 -6.29
CA GLY A 140 10.58 0.46 -6.87
C GLY A 140 10.37 0.46 -8.39
N PHE A 141 10.92 -0.56 -9.02
CA PHE A 141 10.84 -0.76 -10.45
C PHE A 141 10.66 -2.26 -10.73
N ARG A 142 9.99 -2.59 -11.83
CA ARG A 142 9.94 -3.95 -12.34
C ARG A 142 11.30 -4.31 -12.92
N TYR A 143 11.90 -5.37 -12.41
CA TYR A 143 13.19 -5.85 -12.87
C TYR A 143 13.01 -6.94 -13.94
N PHE A 144 13.52 -6.68 -15.14
CA PHE A 144 13.39 -7.54 -16.33
C PHE A 144 11.95 -8.07 -16.54
N GLU A 145 11.78 -9.37 -16.73
CA GLU A 145 10.51 -10.04 -16.98
C GLU A 145 9.61 -10.18 -15.74
N GLY A 146 10.00 -9.62 -14.59
CA GLY A 146 9.30 -9.77 -13.31
C GLY A 146 10.13 -10.52 -12.27
N ARG A 147 11.43 -10.24 -12.23
CA ARG A 147 12.35 -10.83 -11.24
C ARG A 147 12.35 -10.01 -9.96
N ALA A 148 12.48 -10.68 -8.82
CA ALA A 148 13.02 -10.06 -7.62
C ALA A 148 14.50 -9.67 -7.84
N ILE A 149 15.05 -8.79 -6.99
CA ILE A 149 16.44 -8.32 -7.12
C ILE A 149 17.48 -9.44 -6.96
N ILE A 150 17.08 -10.56 -6.34
CA ILE A 150 17.88 -11.79 -6.20
C ILE A 150 17.94 -12.62 -7.49
N GLY A 151 17.24 -12.21 -8.55
CA GLY A 151 17.36 -12.80 -9.89
C GLY A 151 16.36 -13.92 -10.20
N PHE A 152 15.45 -14.26 -9.30
CA PHE A 152 14.37 -15.22 -9.54
C PHE A 152 13.09 -14.48 -9.94
N VAL A 153 12.28 -15.11 -10.80
CA VAL A 153 10.92 -14.61 -11.10
C VAL A 153 10.12 -14.64 -9.81
N ASP A 154 9.38 -13.56 -9.54
CA ASP A 154 8.61 -13.38 -8.32
C ASP A 154 7.13 -13.10 -8.64
N GLY A 155 6.23 -13.54 -7.77
CA GLY A 155 4.78 -13.39 -7.93
C GLY A 155 4.11 -14.40 -8.88
N THR A 156 4.81 -15.45 -9.32
CA THR A 156 4.21 -16.52 -10.15
C THR A 156 3.05 -17.24 -9.46
N GLU A 157 3.14 -17.41 -8.15
CA GLU A 157 2.13 -18.09 -7.33
C GLU A 157 1.00 -17.16 -6.87
N ASN A 158 0.99 -15.89 -7.29
CA ASN A 158 -0.07 -14.98 -6.89
C ASN A 158 -1.41 -15.38 -7.53
N PRO A 159 -2.51 -15.33 -6.78
CA PRO A 159 -3.84 -15.56 -7.35
C PRO A 159 -4.13 -14.50 -8.42
N VAL A 160 -4.88 -14.89 -9.45
CA VAL A 160 -5.26 -14.03 -10.59
C VAL A 160 -6.77 -13.96 -10.74
N ASP A 161 -7.25 -12.94 -11.43
CA ASP A 161 -8.67 -12.75 -11.80
C ASP A 161 -9.62 -12.89 -10.60
N ALA A 162 -10.49 -13.90 -10.60
CA ALA A 162 -11.48 -14.13 -9.55
C ALA A 162 -10.85 -14.53 -8.22
N ASP A 163 -9.76 -15.32 -8.26
CA ASP A 163 -9.06 -15.74 -7.04
C ASP A 163 -8.38 -14.54 -6.37
N ALA A 164 -7.85 -13.58 -7.16
CA ALA A 164 -7.26 -12.37 -6.62
C ALA A 164 -8.30 -11.52 -5.85
N VAL A 165 -9.55 -11.50 -6.32
CA VAL A 165 -10.67 -10.87 -5.62
C VAL A 165 -11.00 -11.64 -4.35
N GLU A 166 -11.13 -12.97 -4.45
CA GLU A 166 -11.48 -13.82 -3.32
C GLU A 166 -10.52 -13.64 -2.15
N TRP A 167 -9.21 -13.66 -2.43
CA TRP A 167 -8.18 -13.59 -1.39
C TRP A 167 -7.76 -12.18 -1.00
N GLY A 168 -7.97 -11.19 -1.88
CA GLY A 168 -7.46 -9.83 -1.70
C GLY A 168 -8.46 -8.84 -1.11
N ILE A 169 -9.73 -9.20 -0.99
CA ILE A 169 -10.82 -8.30 -0.61
C ILE A 169 -11.65 -8.89 0.54
N ILE A 170 -12.12 -8.05 1.45
CA ILE A 170 -13.05 -8.40 2.53
C ILE A 170 -14.46 -8.67 1.97
N HIS A 171 -15.09 -9.78 2.37
CA HIS A 171 -16.44 -10.18 1.97
C HIS A 171 -17.43 -10.15 3.15
N GLU A 172 -18.38 -11.08 3.15
CA GLU A 172 -19.50 -11.13 4.10
C GLU A 172 -19.09 -11.51 5.53
N GLU A 173 -17.85 -11.93 5.73
CA GLU A 173 -17.25 -12.11 7.06
C GLU A 173 -17.11 -10.79 7.81
N ASP A 174 -17.05 -9.63 7.12
CA ASP A 174 -17.09 -8.30 7.74
C ASP A 174 -17.93 -7.29 6.92
N PRO A 175 -19.28 -7.38 6.98
CA PRO A 175 -20.18 -6.70 6.05
C PRO A 175 -20.05 -5.17 6.00
N GLU A 176 -19.63 -4.54 7.09
CA GLU A 176 -19.45 -3.09 7.18
C GLU A 176 -18.22 -2.60 6.40
N PHE A 177 -17.24 -3.49 6.24
CA PHE A 177 -15.96 -3.23 5.56
C PHE A 177 -15.80 -4.04 4.27
N GLU A 178 -16.88 -4.61 3.75
CA GLU A 178 -16.93 -5.24 2.43
C GLU A 178 -16.25 -4.35 1.37
N ASN A 179 -15.44 -4.96 0.50
CA ASN A 179 -14.59 -4.29 -0.51
C ASN A 179 -13.32 -3.61 0.04
N GLY A 180 -13.11 -3.61 1.36
CA GLY A 180 -11.83 -3.29 2.00
C GLY A 180 -10.78 -4.39 1.80
N SER A 181 -9.58 -4.17 2.33
CA SER A 181 -8.47 -5.13 2.27
C SER A 181 -7.47 -4.83 3.38
N TYR A 182 -6.79 -5.87 3.86
CA TYR A 182 -5.70 -5.75 4.82
C TYR A 182 -4.37 -5.79 4.07
N ALA A 183 -3.57 -4.74 4.21
CA ALA A 183 -2.25 -4.65 3.58
C ALA A 183 -1.15 -4.75 4.65
N PHE A 184 -0.12 -5.55 4.35
CA PHE A 184 1.07 -5.69 5.16
C PHE A 184 2.32 -5.45 4.30
N ALA A 185 3.28 -4.68 4.81
CA ALA A 185 4.46 -4.30 4.07
C ALA A 185 5.73 -4.48 4.90
N GLN A 186 6.77 -5.02 4.26
CA GLN A 186 8.10 -5.17 4.84
C GLN A 186 9.15 -4.72 3.84
N LYS A 187 10.19 -4.02 4.32
CA LYS A 187 11.33 -3.61 3.52
C LYS A 187 12.52 -4.53 3.81
N TYR A 188 12.91 -5.32 2.81
CA TYR A 188 14.07 -6.20 2.90
C TYR A 188 15.32 -5.55 2.30
N LEU A 189 16.44 -5.70 3.00
CA LEU A 189 17.78 -5.43 2.47
C LEU A 189 18.49 -6.77 2.27
N HIS A 190 18.86 -7.06 1.02
CA HIS A 190 19.51 -8.32 0.69
C HIS A 190 21.04 -8.21 0.78
N GLN A 191 21.68 -9.21 1.38
CA GLN A 191 23.14 -9.37 1.37
C GLN A 191 23.60 -9.91 0.01
N MET A 192 23.65 -9.03 -1.00
CA MET A 192 23.85 -9.44 -2.38
C MET A 192 25.21 -10.11 -2.64
N ASP A 193 26.25 -9.77 -1.88
CA ASP A 193 27.56 -10.40 -2.03
C ASP A 193 27.54 -11.85 -1.54
N ALA A 194 26.89 -12.11 -0.40
CA ALA A 194 26.69 -13.46 0.10
C ALA A 194 25.81 -14.27 -0.87
N TRP A 195 24.72 -13.68 -1.36
CA TRP A 195 23.83 -14.32 -2.34
C TRP A 195 24.57 -14.71 -3.62
N LYS A 196 25.36 -13.80 -4.19
CA LYS A 196 26.12 -14.05 -5.43
C LYS A 196 27.30 -15.02 -5.25
N SER A 197 27.67 -15.33 -4.01
CA SER A 197 28.71 -16.33 -3.73
C SER A 197 28.21 -17.78 -3.79
N LEU A 198 26.89 -17.98 -3.78
CA LEU A 198 26.26 -19.29 -3.94
C LEU A 198 26.33 -19.76 -5.40
N SER A 199 26.37 -21.09 -5.60
CA SER A 199 26.13 -21.65 -6.93
C SER A 199 24.66 -21.49 -7.33
N THR A 200 24.33 -21.67 -8.61
CA THR A 200 22.94 -21.57 -9.08
C THR A 200 22.02 -22.62 -8.45
N GLU A 201 22.56 -23.78 -8.06
CA GLU A 201 21.81 -24.89 -7.47
C GLU A 201 21.58 -24.77 -5.95
N GLN A 202 22.28 -23.86 -5.25
CA GLN A 202 22.16 -23.62 -3.81
C GLN A 202 21.08 -22.59 -3.48
#